data_AF-A0A7W1M3K2-F1
#
_entry.id   AF-A0A7W1M3K2-F1
#
_cell.length_a   1.000
_cell.length_b   1.000
_cell.length_c   1.000
_cell.angle_alpha   90.00
_cell.angle_beta   90.00
_cell.angle_gamma   90.00
#
_symmetry.space_group_name_H-M   'P 1'
#
loop_
_entity.id
_entity.type
_entity.pdbx_description
1 polymer ?
#
loop_
_entity_poly.entity_id
_entity_poly.type
_entity_poly.pdbx_seq_one_letter_code
_entity_poly.pdbx_strand_id
1 'polypeptide(L)'
;MSSIFTVLLLALAGQALASGVTNSGDDLRTGWYPNQPTLTPQLVSGGTFGQLWSTAVSGQVYAQPLLSGGTLLLATENNLLYGLDRRREHRNGPNH
;
A
#
# COMPACT_ATOMS: atom_id res chain seq x y z
N MET A 1 15.46 -59.00 8.13
CA MET A 1 16.30 -58.08 7.33
C MET A 1 15.40 -56.93 6.89
N SER A 2 15.03 -56.05 7.81
CA SER A 2 15.54 -54.67 7.93
C SER A 2 15.72 -53.96 6.60
N SER A 3 14.88 -52.96 6.35
CA SER A 3 15.35 -51.58 6.17
C SER A 3 14.16 -50.61 6.20
N ILE A 4 14.03 -49.95 7.34
CA ILE A 4 13.31 -48.69 7.51
C ILE A 4 14.18 -47.61 6.88
N PHE A 5 13.63 -46.78 6.00
CA PHE A 5 14.28 -45.53 5.60
C PHE A 5 13.34 -44.38 5.96
N THR A 6 13.72 -43.64 6.99
CA THR A 6 13.02 -42.48 7.51
C THR A 6 13.73 -41.21 7.06
N VAL A 7 12.90 -40.17 6.86
CA VAL A 7 13.15 -38.72 6.94
C VAL A 7 13.80 -38.06 5.71
N LEU A 8 13.06 -37.12 5.09
CA LEU A 8 13.31 -35.69 5.29
C LEU A 8 12.14 -34.85 4.77
N LEU A 9 11.34 -34.30 5.70
CA LEU A 9 10.40 -33.24 5.40
C LEU A 9 11.21 -31.93 5.24
N LEU A 10 11.56 -31.54 4.01
CA LEU A 10 12.02 -30.16 3.76
C LEU A 10 10.78 -29.26 3.74
N ALA A 11 10.40 -28.75 4.91
CA ALA A 11 9.64 -27.51 4.95
C ALA A 11 10.58 -26.38 4.51
N LEU A 12 10.66 -26.10 3.20
CA LEU A 12 10.95 -24.75 2.74
C LEU A 12 9.72 -23.90 3.11
N ALA A 13 9.63 -23.53 4.39
CA ALA A 13 9.00 -22.27 4.72
C ALA A 13 9.98 -21.19 4.22
N GLY A 14 10.02 -20.97 2.90
CA GLY A 14 10.45 -19.70 2.39
C GLY A 14 9.57 -18.69 3.10
N GLN A 15 10.16 -17.88 3.98
CA GLN A 15 9.42 -16.78 4.55
C GLN A 15 9.09 -15.87 3.37
N ALA A 16 7.89 -16.04 2.82
CA ALA A 16 7.27 -14.98 2.07
C ALA A 16 7.12 -13.86 3.10
N LEU A 17 8.09 -12.94 3.11
CA LEU A 17 7.91 -11.68 3.81
C LEU A 17 6.80 -10.98 3.03
N ALA A 18 5.56 -11.19 3.47
CA ALA A 18 4.46 -10.36 3.03
C ALA A 18 4.81 -8.95 3.52
N SER A 19 5.40 -8.14 2.63
CA SER A 19 5.78 -6.76 2.92
C SER A 19 4.55 -6.06 3.51
N GLY A 20 4.62 -5.72 4.79
CA GLY A 20 3.51 -5.15 5.51
C GLY A 20 3.09 -3.80 4.93
N VAL A 21 1.83 -3.41 5.16
CA VAL A 21 1.41 -2.04 4.92
C VAL A 21 1.92 -1.20 6.09
N THR A 22 3.08 -0.59 5.89
CA THR A 22 3.75 0.28 6.87
C THR A 22 4.13 1.61 6.21
N ASN A 23 4.48 2.59 7.04
CA ASN A 23 5.14 3.80 6.56
C ASN A 23 6.40 3.42 5.77
N SER A 24 6.65 4.12 4.66
CA SER A 24 7.72 3.83 3.70
C SER A 24 7.60 2.51 2.92
N GLY A 25 6.41 1.90 2.85
CA GLY A 25 6.05 0.93 1.79
C GLY A 25 6.57 -0.50 1.93
N ASP A 26 7.53 -0.73 2.83
CA ASP A 26 8.09 -2.05 3.13
C ASP A 26 8.51 -2.15 4.61
N ASP A 27 8.70 -3.38 5.11
CA ASP A 27 9.04 -3.61 6.51
C ASP A 27 10.39 -3.00 6.92
N LEU A 28 11.33 -2.87 5.97
CA LEU A 28 12.61 -2.20 6.15
C LEU A 28 12.50 -0.68 6.06
N ARG A 29 11.30 -0.17 5.74
CA ARG A 29 10.92 1.22 5.56
C ARG A 29 11.83 1.98 4.59
N THR A 30 12.23 1.34 3.50
CA THR A 30 13.18 1.96 2.56
C THR A 30 12.56 3.09 1.74
N GLY A 31 11.24 3.09 1.57
CA GLY A 31 10.54 4.04 0.69
C GLY A 31 10.80 3.77 -0.80
N TRP A 32 11.40 2.63 -1.12
CA TRP A 32 11.76 2.25 -2.48
C TRP A 32 10.70 1.32 -3.08
N TYR A 33 10.15 1.71 -4.23
CA TYR A 33 9.12 0.96 -4.96
C TYR A 33 9.68 0.45 -6.31
N PRO A 34 10.56 -0.57 -6.32
CA PRO A 34 11.28 -1.02 -7.51
C PRO A 34 10.37 -1.54 -8.63
N ASN A 35 9.20 -2.05 -8.26
CA ASN A 35 8.25 -2.70 -9.18
C ASN A 35 7.13 -1.76 -9.64
N GLN A 36 7.33 -0.44 -9.65
CA GLN A 36 6.34 0.54 -10.12
C GLN A 36 6.23 0.52 -11.66
N PRO A 37 5.19 -0.10 -12.25
CA PRO A 37 5.20 -0.42 -13.68
C PRO A 37 4.74 0.75 -14.57
N THR A 38 4.11 1.77 -13.98
CA THR A 38 3.37 2.79 -14.72
C THR A 38 4.12 4.13 -14.81
N LEU A 39 4.87 4.52 -13.79
CA LEU A 39 5.58 5.80 -13.77
C LEU A 39 6.93 5.67 -14.50
N THR A 40 6.95 6.02 -15.78
CA THR A 40 8.18 6.10 -16.59
C THR A 40 8.63 7.56 -16.75
N PRO A 41 9.93 7.84 -16.98
CA PRO A 41 10.39 9.20 -17.25
C PRO A 41 9.65 9.87 -18.41
N GLN A 42 9.33 9.12 -19.46
CA GLN A 42 8.58 9.59 -20.63
C GLN A 42 7.13 9.95 -20.29
N LEU A 43 6.47 9.17 -19.42
CA LEU A 43 5.12 9.50 -18.97
C LEU A 43 5.12 10.81 -18.16
N VAL A 44 6.09 10.98 -17.26
CA VAL A 44 6.19 12.16 -16.39
C VAL A 44 6.52 13.42 -17.19
N SER A 45 7.37 13.34 -18.22
CA SER A 45 7.73 14.48 -19.07
C SER A 45 6.76 14.74 -20.24
N GLY A 46 5.93 13.75 -20.59
CA GLY A 46 5.05 13.78 -21.77
C GLY A 46 3.78 14.63 -21.64
N GLY A 47 3.62 15.38 -20.54
CA GLY A 47 2.52 16.35 -20.35
C GLY A 47 1.15 15.78 -20.01
N THR A 48 0.99 14.45 -19.99
CA THR A 48 -0.26 13.77 -19.59
C THR A 48 -0.27 13.33 -18.13
N PHE A 49 0.89 13.36 -17.48
CA PHE A 49 1.00 13.15 -16.04
C PHE A 49 0.31 14.30 -15.29
N GLY A 50 -0.62 13.97 -14.38
CA GLY A 50 -1.41 14.97 -13.68
C GLY A 50 -2.28 14.40 -12.57
N GLN A 51 -2.97 15.30 -11.86
CA GLN A 51 -3.86 14.96 -10.76
C GLN A 51 -5.10 14.21 -11.26
N LEU A 52 -5.41 13.05 -10.65
CA LEU A 52 -6.61 12.27 -10.98
C LEU A 52 -7.86 12.77 -10.24
N TRP A 53 -7.71 13.12 -8.96
CA TRP A 53 -8.77 13.65 -8.11
C TRP A 53 -8.15 14.35 -6.89
N SER A 54 -8.97 15.14 -6.19
CA SER A 54 -8.64 15.80 -4.92
C SER A 54 -9.85 15.80 -4.00
N THR A 55 -9.64 15.74 -2.69
CA THR A 55 -10.71 15.85 -1.70
C THR A 55 -10.27 16.74 -0.56
N ALA A 56 -11.20 17.51 0.01
CA ALA A 56 -10.96 18.21 1.26
C ALA A 56 -11.04 17.22 2.44
N VAL A 57 -10.21 17.45 3.46
CA VAL A 57 -10.24 16.76 4.76
C VAL A 57 -10.16 17.80 5.87
N SER A 58 -10.64 17.45 7.06
CA SER A 58 -10.57 18.31 8.23
C SER A 58 -9.22 18.18 8.93
N GLY A 59 -8.46 19.29 8.95
CA GLY A 59 -7.12 19.39 9.52
C GLY A 59 -6.03 18.92 8.55
N GLN A 60 -4.78 19.15 8.94
CA GLN A 60 -3.61 18.74 8.18
C GLN A 60 -3.38 17.22 8.24
N VAL A 61 -2.83 16.68 7.16
CA VAL A 61 -2.36 15.28 7.07
C VAL A 61 -0.84 15.30 7.16
N TYR A 62 -0.30 15.01 8.35
CA TYR A 62 1.16 14.95 8.57
C TYR A 62 1.73 13.54 8.39
N ALA A 63 0.95 12.51 8.70
CA ALA A 63 1.37 11.13 8.52
C ALA A 63 1.35 10.76 7.03
N GLN A 64 2.23 9.84 6.62
CA GLN A 64 2.16 9.24 5.29
C GLN A 64 0.83 8.47 5.14
N PRO A 65 0.00 8.78 4.13
CA PRO A 65 -1.16 7.96 3.82
C PRO A 65 -0.76 6.51 3.48
N LEU A 66 -1.59 5.55 3.89
CA LEU A 66 -1.35 4.12 3.64
C LEU A 66 -2.35 3.58 2.64
N LEU A 67 -1.88 2.86 1.61
CA LEU A 67 -2.76 2.21 0.63
C LEU A 67 -2.81 0.70 0.89
N SER A 68 -3.98 0.19 1.22
CA SER A 68 -4.22 -1.25 1.43
C SER A 68 -5.56 -1.67 0.87
N GLY A 69 -5.61 -2.79 0.15
CA GLY A 69 -6.86 -3.35 -0.38
C GLY A 69 -7.64 -2.40 -1.32
N GLY A 70 -6.99 -1.38 -1.89
CA GLY A 70 -7.65 -0.35 -2.71
C GLY A 70 -8.12 0.89 -1.93
N THR A 71 -8.02 0.87 -0.61
CA THR A 71 -8.37 1.97 0.28
C THR A 71 -7.13 2.76 0.68
N LEU A 72 -7.16 4.07 0.43
CA LEU A 72 -6.21 5.03 0.96
C LEU A 72 -6.68 5.47 2.36
N LEU A 73 -5.92 5.11 3.37
CA LEU A 73 -6.15 5.48 4.77
C LEU A 73 -5.36 6.75 5.11
N LEU A 74 -6.05 7.76 5.64
CA LEU A 74 -5.46 9.02 6.09
C LEU A 74 -5.81 9.29 7.54
N ALA A 75 -4.86 9.85 8.30
CA ALA A 75 -5.07 10.37 9.63
C ALA A 75 -4.77 11.88 9.65
N THR A 76 -5.65 12.66 10.27
CA THR A 76 -5.49 14.12 10.37
C THR A 76 -5.13 14.57 11.78
N GLU A 77 -4.58 15.79 11.90
CA GLU A 77 -4.26 16.43 13.19
C GLU A 77 -5.49 16.59 14.11
N ASN A 78 -6.70 16.56 13.53
CA ASN A 78 -7.98 16.63 14.26
C ASN A 78 -8.45 15.25 14.77
N ASN A 79 -7.57 14.25 14.78
CA ASN A 79 -7.85 12.87 15.20
C ASN A 79 -8.95 12.18 14.36
N LEU A 80 -9.06 12.54 13.08
CA LEU A 80 -9.99 11.90 12.15
C LEU A 80 -9.26 10.90 11.25
N LEU A 81 -9.92 9.75 11.01
CA LEU A 81 -9.49 8.75 10.04
C LEU A 81 -10.40 8.78 8.82
N TYR A 82 -9.80 8.79 7.62
CA TYR A 82 -10.50 8.74 6.35
C TYR A 82 -10.09 7.49 5.58
N GLY A 83 -11.05 6.76 5.03
CA GLY A 83 -10.82 5.76 4.00
C GLY A 83 -11.31 6.28 2.66
N LEU A 84 -10.44 6.34 1.65
CA LEU A 84 -10.77 6.82 0.31
C LEU A 84 -10.51 5.74 -0.74
N ASP A 85 -11.34 5.63 -1.78
CA ASP A 85 -11.04 4.75 -2.91
C ASP A 85 -9.91 5.36 -3.74
N ARG A 86 -8.87 4.57 -4.04
CA ARG A 86 -7.72 5.07 -4.82
C ARG A 86 -8.08 5.59 -6.21
N ARG A 87 -9.18 5.10 -6.81
CA ARG A 87 -9.56 5.39 -8.19
C ARG A 87 -10.48 6.60 -8.33
N ARG A 88 -11.11 7.07 -7.25
CA ARG A 88 -12.14 8.11 -7.32
C ARG A 88 -12.48 8.68 -5.94
N GLU A 89 -12.93 9.93 -5.94
CA GLU A 89 -13.40 10.63 -4.74
C GLU A 89 -14.48 9.81 -4.00
N HIS A 90 -14.42 9.84 -2.66
CA HIS A 90 -15.41 9.22 -1.80
C HIS A 90 -16.73 10.00 -1.87
N ARG A 91 -17.63 9.61 -2.78
CA ARG A 91 -18.97 10.21 -2.88
C ARG A 91 -19.82 9.65 -1.73
N ASN A 92 -19.93 10.39 -0.63
CA ASN A 92 -20.77 10.01 0.52
C ASN A 92 -22.21 9.73 0.07
N GLY A 93 -22.62 8.45 0.13
CA GLY A 93 -24.01 8.08 0.40
C GLY A 93 -24.25 8.10 1.92
N PRO A 94 -25.49 8.29 2.38
CA PRO A 94 -25.74 8.51 3.80
C PRO A 94 -25.42 7.23 4.58
N ASN A 95 -24.59 7.34 5.62
CA ASN A 95 -24.81 6.79 6.97
C ASN A 95 -23.50 6.53 7.73
N HIS A 96 -23.43 7.19 8.90
CA HIS A 96 -22.77 6.84 10.17
C HIS A 96 -21.26 6.56 10.21
#